data_AF-A0A8S9BH32-F1
#
_entry.id   AF-A0A8S9BH32-F1
#
_cell.length_a   1.000
_cell.length_b   1.000
_cell.length_c   1.000
_cell.angle_alpha   90.00
_cell.angle_beta   90.00
_cell.angle_gamma   90.00
#
_symmetry.space_group_name_H-M   'P 1'
#
loop_
_entity.id
_entity.type
_entity.pdbx_description
1 polymer ?
#
loop_
_entity_poly.entity_id
_entity_poly.type
_entity_poly.pdbx_seq_one_letter_code
_entity_poly.pdbx_strand_id
1 'polypeptide(L)' 'MPPTQASSSSDIQPKDKSENQWLRESGWTGKKHFMESYGLKFWEDDDIQQANEILRQMRALDQKSWEEKQRQS' A
#
# COMPACT_ATOMS: atom_id res chain seq x y z
N MET A 1 -8.54 -31.48 2.78
CA MET A 1 -7.33 -30.64 2.86
C MET A 1 -7.65 -29.32 2.20
N PRO A 2 -7.73 -28.18 2.92
CA PRO A 2 -7.85 -26.89 2.27
C PRO A 2 -6.49 -26.47 1.69
N PRO A 3 -6.46 -25.76 0.55
CA PRO A 3 -5.21 -25.35 -0.08
C PRO A 3 -4.49 -24.32 0.80
N THR A 4 -3.19 -24.52 0.92
CA THR A 4 -2.19 -23.67 1.56
C THR A 4 -2.36 -22.23 1.10
N GLN A 5 -3.01 -21.42 1.93
CA GLN A 5 -3.07 -19.97 1.72
C GLN A 5 -1.64 -19.46 1.93
N ALA A 6 -1.09 -18.86 0.88
CA ALA A 6 0.27 -18.37 0.83
C ALA A 6 0.62 -17.58 2.09
N SER A 7 1.73 -18.00 2.69
CA SER A 7 2.44 -17.48 3.84
C SER A 7 2.22 -15.99 4.14
N SER A 8 1.54 -15.73 5.26
CA SER A 8 2.02 -14.86 6.34
C SER A 8 2.60 -13.49 5.96
N SER A 9 1.72 -12.56 5.56
CA SER A 9 1.90 -11.11 5.79
C SER A 9 1.18 -10.64 7.08
N SER A 10 0.81 -11.57 7.97
CA SER A 10 -0.19 -11.38 9.04
C SER A 10 0.29 -10.67 10.31
N ASP A 11 1.55 -10.26 10.42
CA ASP A 11 2.08 -9.60 11.64
C ASP A 11 2.69 -8.21 11.40
N ILE A 12 2.86 -7.78 10.14
CA ILE A 12 3.46 -6.48 9.85
C ILE A 12 2.32 -5.47 9.66
N GLN A 13 2.13 -4.59 10.64
CA GLN A 13 1.17 -3.48 10.52
C GLN A 13 1.45 -2.70 9.24
N PRO A 14 0.41 -2.30 8.48
CA PRO A 14 0.56 -1.44 7.28
C PRO A 14 1.43 -0.19 7.51
N LYS A 15 1.52 0.30 8.75
CA LYS A 15 2.39 1.41 9.17
C LYS A 15 3.89 1.08 9.21
N ASP A 16 4.26 -0.18 9.46
CA ASP A 16 5.64 -0.67 9.54
C ASP A 16 6.15 -1.13 8.16
N LYS A 17 5.27 -1.25 7.17
CA LYS A 17 5.65 -1.55 5.79
C LYS A 17 6.22 -0.30 5.12
N SER A 18 7.41 -0.45 4.53
CA SER A 18 7.99 0.58 3.67
C SER A 18 7.07 0.82 2.47
N GLU A 19 6.95 2.06 2.01
CA GLU A 19 6.10 2.44 0.86
C GLU A 19 6.34 1.57 -0.36
N ASN A 20 7.61 1.30 -0.68
CA ASN A 20 7.99 0.43 -1.78
C ASN A 20 7.51 -1.02 -1.60
N GLN A 21 7.43 -1.52 -0.36
CA GLN A 21 6.97 -2.88 -0.08
C GLN A 21 5.44 -2.97 -0.20
N TRP A 22 4.73 -1.98 0.34
CA TRP A 22 3.27 -1.91 0.23
C TRP A 22 2.82 -1.74 -1.23
N LEU A 23 3.49 -0.87 -1.99
CA LEU A 23 3.27 -0.71 -3.43
C LEU A 23 3.42 -2.05 -4.17
N ARG A 24 4.46 -2.82 -3.87
CA ARG A 24 4.71 -4.14 -4.46
C ARG A 24 3.63 -5.16 -4.10
N GLU A 25 3.17 -5.17 -2.86
CA GLU A 25 2.06 -6.05 -2.43
C GLU A 25 0.74 -5.71 -3.13
N SER A 26 0.49 -4.43 -3.40
CA SER A 26 -0.69 -3.99 -4.14
C SER A 26 -0.56 -4.16 -5.67
N GLY A 27 0.56 -4.70 -6.17
CA GLY A 27 0.77 -4.99 -7.60
C GLY A 27 1.51 -3.91 -8.38
N TRP A 28 2.00 -2.85 -7.73
CA TRP A 28 2.83 -1.82 -8.36
C TRP A 28 4.32 -2.10 -8.15
N THR A 29 5.11 -2.01 -9.23
CA THR A 29 6.57 -2.22 -9.16
C THR A 29 7.28 -1.18 -8.29
N GLY A 30 6.67 -0.01 -8.08
CA GLY A 30 7.17 1.05 -7.20
C GLY A 30 6.45 2.38 -7.42
N LYS A 31 6.89 3.43 -6.72
CA LYS A 31 6.25 4.75 -6.76
C LYS A 31 6.23 5.34 -8.17
N LYS A 32 7.28 5.12 -8.97
CA LYS A 32 7.32 5.57 -10.37
C LYS A 32 6.19 4.97 -11.22
N HIS A 33 6.00 3.65 -11.13
CA HIS A 33 4.95 2.94 -11.87
C HIS A 33 3.55 3.37 -11.42
N PHE A 34 3.39 3.61 -10.11
CA PHE A 34 2.17 4.18 -9.56
C PHE A 34 1.91 5.58 -10.12
N MET A 35 2.89 6.48 -10.07
CA MET A 35 2.76 7.84 -10.61
C MET A 35 2.45 7.82 -12.12
N GLU A 36 3.13 7.00 -12.91
CA GLU A 36 2.84 6.82 -14.34
C GLU A 36 1.40 6.31 -14.57
N SER A 37 0.91 5.39 -13.74
CA SER A 37 -0.46 4.86 -13.83
C SER A 37 -1.52 5.92 -13.53
N TYR A 38 -1.21 6.88 -12.66
CA TYR A 38 -2.08 8.00 -12.31
C TYR A 38 -1.87 9.23 -13.22
N GLY A 39 -0.94 9.18 -14.17
CA GLY A 39 -0.58 10.32 -15.03
C GLY A 39 0.20 11.43 -14.31
N LEU A 40 0.74 11.13 -13.13
CA LEU A 40 1.53 12.05 -12.31
C LEU A 40 2.99 12.04 -12.77
N LYS A 41 3.61 13.21 -12.88
CA LYS A 41 5.01 13.32 -13.29
C LYS A 41 5.93 13.18 -12.09
N PHE A 42 6.87 12.24 -12.14
CA PHE A 42 7.84 12.04 -11.06
C PHE A 42 8.86 13.19 -10.90
N TRP A 43 8.89 14.15 -11.83
CA TRP A 43 9.79 15.31 -11.79
C TRP A 43 9.08 16.60 -11.37
N GLU A 44 7.76 16.60 -11.20
CA GLU A 44 7.03 17.74 -10.66
C GLU A 44 6.76 17.50 -9.17
N ASP A 45 7.22 18.41 -8.33
CA ASP A 45 7.04 18.32 -6.88
C ASP A 45 5.56 18.26 -6.46
N ASP A 46 4.67 18.93 -7.21
CA ASP A 46 3.22 18.88 -6.98
C ASP A 46 2.65 17.47 -7.20
N ASP A 47 3.02 16.85 -8.32
CA ASP A 47 2.64 15.48 -8.65
C ASP A 47 3.22 14.47 -7.65
N ILE A 48 4.46 14.69 -7.18
CA ILE A 48 5.10 13.85 -6.13
C ILE A 48 4.33 13.98 -4.81
N GLN A 49 3.87 15.17 -4.45
CA GLN A 49 3.05 15.42 -3.26
C GLN A 49 1.69 14.76 -3.39
N GLN A 50 1.01 14.91 -4.53
CA GLN A 50 -0.26 14.21 -4.79
C GLN A 50 -0.09 12.69 -4.67
N ALA A 51 0.96 12.13 -5.29
CA ALA A 51 1.25 10.70 -5.18
C ALA A 51 1.45 10.26 -3.72
N ASN A 52 2.21 11.03 -2.93
CA ASN A 52 2.40 10.76 -1.51
C ASN A 52 1.09 10.83 -0.72
N GLU A 53 0.22 11.78 -1.03
CA GLU A 53 -1.07 11.93 -0.36
C GLU A 53 -1.99 10.74 -0.64
N ILE A 54 -2.07 10.29 -1.90
CA ILE A 54 -2.86 9.10 -2.27
C ILE A 54 -2.30 7.86 -1.55
N LEU A 55 -0.98 7.68 -1.54
CA LEU A 55 -0.33 6.56 -0.83
C LEU A 55 -0.60 6.61 0.67
N ARG A 56 -0.60 7.80 1.27
CA ARG A 56 -0.91 8.00 2.69
C ARG A 56 -2.36 7.63 3.00
N GLN A 57 -3.31 8.07 2.16
CA GLN A 57 -4.73 7.76 2.33
C GLN A 57 -5.00 6.26 2.14
N MET A 58 -4.44 5.63 1.11
CA MET A 58 -4.61 4.19 0.91
C MET A 58 -4.04 3.38 2.08
N ARG A 59 -2.85 3.72 2.60
CA ARG A 59 -2.31 3.07 3.79
C ARG A 59 -3.17 3.27 5.03
N ALA A 60 -3.77 4.45 5.22
CA ALA A 60 -4.67 4.69 6.34
C ALA A 60 -5.96 3.87 6.24
N LEU A 61 -6.52 3.70 5.03
CA LEU A 61 -7.68 2.86 4.79
C LEU A 61 -7.37 1.37 4.97
N ASP A 62 -6.20 0.92 4.51
CA ASP A 62 -5.72 -0.45 4.69
C ASP A 62 -5.48 -0.77 6.18
N GLN A 63 -4.85 0.15 6.92
CA GLN A 63 -4.69 0.08 8.37
C GLN A 63 -6.05 -0.04 9.09
N LYS A 64 -7.01 0.84 8.75
CA LYS A 64 -8.34 0.81 9.36
C LYS A 64 -9.07 -0.51 9.08
N SER A 65 -9.01 -0.99 7.85
CA SER A 65 -9.61 -2.27 7.45
C SER A 65 -8.95 -3.47 8.17
N TRP A 66 -7.64 -3.39 8.41
CA TRP A 66 -6.90 -4.39 9.18
C TRP A 66 -7.31 -4.37 10.67
N GLU A 67 -7.43 -3.18 11.27
CA GLU A 67 -7.89 -3.00 12.65
C GLU A 67 -9.32 -3.52 12.85
N GLU A 68 -10.23 -3.26 11.91
CA GLU A 68 -11.61 -3.76 11.94
C GLU A 68 -11.67 -5.29 11.86
N LYS A 69 -10.84 -5.90 11.01
CA LYS A 69 -10.71 -7.36 10.94
C LYS A 69 -10.13 -7.96 12.22
N GLN A 70 -9.12 -7.34 12.80
CA GLN A 70 -8.51 -7.79 14.06
C GLN A 70 -9.48 -7.67 15.25
N ARG A 71 -10.31 -6.63 15.27
CA ARG A 71 -11.31 -6.43 16.35
C ARG A 71 -12.50 -7.41 16.28
N GLN A 72 -12.68 -8.10 15.16
CA GLN A 72 -13.72 -9.11 14.96
C GLN A 72 -13.25 -10.55 15.19
N SER A 73 -11.96 -10.77 15.49
CA SER A 73 -11.38 -12.10 15.71
C SER A 73 -11.17 -12.44 17.18
#